data_AF-A0A7Y8VQF0-F1
#
_entry.id   AF-A0A7Y8VQF0-F1
#
_cell.length_a   1.000
_cell.length_b   1.000
_cell.length_c   1.000
_cell.angle_alpha   90.00
_cell.angle_beta   90.00
_cell.angle_gamma   90.00
#
_symmetry.space_group_name_H-M   'P 1'
#
loop_
_entity.id
_entity.type
_entity.pdbx_description
1 polymer ?
#
loop_
_entity_poly.entity_id
_entity_poly.type
_entity_poly.pdbx_seq_one_letter_code
_entity_poly.pdbx_strand_id
1 'polypeptide(L)'
;MKRRGLIAVLTMLMIVLSTAMCLAADDSAFALKSSYPKDGQKNTSIENLGVKLYFNHSVSSKAAQANNVKSVKIINKDGKKIPIKVLTANDKSGLVLVLGDNTDKKFKVENNSEYKLVIDKNFVDDYGNSLGKDTVVTFKTFNQRLSMTINMVMMVVVFGGIMVVTIRQQNSRKDDEKVEKEKKGESTFNPYREAKRTGKSVEEVIAEEKKRVAKAEKRAKKKGTVKKEEKLNISELLPNVYKVHKPRPITAGGGTYKSGRGKASK
;
A
#
# COMPACT_ATOMS: atom_id res chain seq x y z
N MET A 1 -16.59 -16.70 -76.96
CA MET A 1 -16.34 -17.59 -75.80
C MET A 1 -17.64 -18.22 -75.35
N LYS A 2 -17.73 -19.56 -75.32
CA LYS A 2 -18.98 -20.28 -74.98
C LYS A 2 -19.35 -19.99 -73.52
N ARG A 3 -20.63 -19.72 -73.22
CA ARG A 3 -21.16 -19.31 -71.88
C ARG A 3 -20.60 -20.12 -70.70
N ARG A 4 -20.27 -21.40 -70.92
CA ARG A 4 -19.67 -22.31 -69.94
C ARG A 4 -18.27 -21.89 -69.46
N GLY A 5 -17.45 -21.30 -70.33
CA GLY A 5 -16.12 -20.79 -69.97
C GLY A 5 -16.18 -19.53 -69.10
N LEU A 6 -17.18 -18.66 -69.35
CA LEU A 6 -17.39 -17.45 -68.54
C LEU A 6 -17.82 -17.81 -67.12
N ILE A 7 -18.73 -18.79 -66.97
CA ILE A 7 -19.18 -19.27 -65.65
C ILE A 7 -18.02 -19.89 -64.87
N ALA A 8 -17.17 -20.70 -65.51
CA ALA A 8 -16.02 -21.32 -64.87
C ALA A 8 -15.01 -20.28 -64.32
N VAL A 9 -14.72 -19.25 -65.11
CA VAL A 9 -13.82 -18.14 -64.68
C VAL A 9 -14.44 -17.36 -63.54
N LEU A 10 -15.75 -17.09 -63.58
CA LEU A 10 -16.45 -16.34 -62.54
C LEU A 10 -16.53 -17.14 -61.22
N THR A 11 -16.73 -18.46 -61.29
CA THR A 11 -16.67 -19.33 -60.11
C THR A 11 -15.26 -19.42 -59.53
N MET A 12 -14.23 -19.47 -60.37
CA MET A 12 -12.84 -19.47 -59.90
C MET A 12 -12.47 -18.13 -59.24
N LEU A 13 -12.92 -17.01 -59.82
CA LEU A 13 -12.73 -15.68 -59.25
C LEU A 13 -13.42 -15.57 -57.87
N MET A 14 -14.65 -16.06 -57.75
CA MET A 14 -15.37 -16.08 -56.47
C MET A 14 -14.68 -16.95 -55.42
N ILE A 15 -14.16 -18.13 -55.81
CA ILE A 15 -13.39 -19.01 -54.91
C ILE A 15 -12.11 -18.31 -54.45
N VAL A 16 -11.35 -17.70 -55.36
CA VAL A 16 -10.11 -16.95 -55.04
C VAL A 16 -10.38 -15.74 -54.14
N LEU A 17 -11.46 -14.99 -54.40
CA LEU A 17 -11.92 -13.88 -53.55
C LEU A 17 -12.33 -14.36 -52.15
N SER A 18 -12.99 -15.51 -52.04
CA SER A 18 -13.37 -16.10 -50.75
C SER A 18 -12.20 -16.68 -49.97
N THR A 19 -11.17 -17.23 -50.63
CA THR A 19 -9.95 -17.71 -49.95
C THR A 19 -9.02 -16.60 -49.50
N ALA A 20 -9.03 -15.44 -50.18
CA ALA A 20 -8.25 -14.26 -49.78
C ALA A 20 -8.75 -13.64 -48.45
N MET A 21 -9.99 -13.90 -48.03
CA MET A 21 -10.54 -13.41 -46.76
C MET A 21 -10.22 -14.29 -45.54
N CYS A 22 -9.55 -15.44 -45.73
CA CYS A 22 -9.20 -16.37 -44.64
C CYS A 22 -7.73 -16.27 -44.15
N LEU A 23 -6.92 -15.35 -44.69
CA LEU A 23 -5.46 -15.30 -44.45
C LEU A 23 -4.95 -13.88 -44.10
N ALA A 24 -5.70 -13.12 -43.31
CA ALA A 24 -5.19 -11.89 -42.71
C ALA A 24 -5.36 -11.93 -41.18
N ALA A 25 -4.44 -12.62 -40.51
CA ALA A 25 -4.13 -12.37 -39.10
C ALA A 25 -3.21 -11.15 -39.01
N ASP A 26 -3.68 -10.01 -39.53
CA ASP A 26 -3.01 -8.71 -39.46
C ASP A 26 -3.89 -7.76 -38.66
N ASP A 27 -3.29 -6.74 -38.04
CA ASP A 27 -3.86 -5.65 -37.23
C ASP A 27 -5.10 -4.92 -37.83
N SER A 28 -5.54 -5.34 -39.02
CA SER A 28 -6.79 -5.03 -39.71
C SER A 28 -8.08 -5.48 -39.00
N ALA A 29 -8.05 -6.58 -38.24
CA ALA A 29 -9.24 -7.07 -37.56
C ALA A 29 -9.50 -6.27 -36.29
N PHE A 30 -10.72 -5.75 -36.11
CA PHE A 30 -11.05 -4.94 -34.94
C PHE A 30 -10.93 -5.76 -33.63
N ALA A 31 -10.10 -5.28 -32.70
CA ALA A 31 -9.70 -6.01 -31.51
C ALA A 31 -9.42 -5.08 -30.31
N LEU A 32 -9.65 -5.63 -29.11
CA LEU A 32 -9.21 -5.02 -27.85
C LEU A 32 -7.69 -5.22 -27.69
N LYS A 33 -6.91 -4.14 -27.74
CA LYS A 33 -5.45 -4.17 -27.53
C LYS A 33 -5.09 -4.35 -26.06
N SER A 34 -5.75 -3.61 -25.18
CA SER A 34 -5.47 -3.70 -23.73
C SER A 34 -6.61 -3.16 -22.88
N SER A 35 -6.58 -3.53 -21.61
CA SER A 35 -7.48 -3.02 -20.58
C SER A 35 -6.73 -2.65 -19.31
N TYR A 36 -7.27 -1.66 -18.59
CA TYR A 36 -6.94 -1.40 -17.20
C TYR A 36 -8.23 -1.30 -16.38
N PRO A 37 -8.45 -2.15 -15.38
CA PRO A 37 -7.56 -3.21 -14.91
C PRO A 37 -7.29 -4.28 -15.97
N LYS A 38 -6.12 -4.91 -15.91
CA LYS A 38 -5.82 -6.09 -16.73
C LYS A 38 -6.73 -7.25 -16.34
N ASP A 39 -6.97 -8.18 -17.25
CA ASP A 39 -7.72 -9.39 -16.91
C ASP A 39 -7.03 -10.17 -15.77
N GLY A 40 -7.82 -10.61 -14.79
CA GLY A 40 -7.37 -11.23 -13.55
C GLY A 40 -6.74 -10.28 -12.53
N GLN A 41 -6.68 -8.96 -12.79
CA GLN A 41 -6.01 -8.01 -11.89
C GLN A 41 -6.71 -7.93 -10.53
N LYS A 42 -5.91 -7.99 -9.47
CA LYS A 42 -6.35 -7.83 -8.07
C LYS A 42 -5.96 -6.45 -7.55
N ASN A 43 -6.52 -6.09 -6.40
CA ASN A 43 -6.20 -4.85 -5.69
C ASN A 43 -6.52 -3.57 -6.49
N THR A 44 -7.57 -3.62 -7.30
CA THR A 44 -8.06 -2.45 -8.04
C THR A 44 -8.73 -1.44 -7.10
N SER A 45 -8.52 -0.15 -7.34
CA SER A 45 -9.14 0.94 -6.59
C SER A 45 -10.67 0.82 -6.52
N ILE A 46 -11.23 1.15 -5.34
CA ILE A 46 -12.67 1.06 -5.05
C ILE A 46 -13.41 2.36 -5.36
N GLU A 47 -12.71 3.50 -5.40
CA GLU A 47 -13.34 4.84 -5.37
C GLU A 47 -14.24 5.12 -6.56
N ASN A 48 -13.85 4.66 -7.76
CA ASN A 48 -14.68 4.72 -8.97
C ASN A 48 -14.39 3.45 -9.75
N LEU A 49 -15.31 2.48 -9.71
CA LEU A 49 -15.14 1.24 -10.45
C LEU A 49 -15.11 1.56 -11.95
N GLY A 50 -13.92 1.55 -12.54
CA GLY A 50 -13.69 2.05 -13.89
C GLY A 50 -12.76 1.13 -14.66
N VAL A 51 -13.15 0.80 -15.89
CA VAL A 51 -12.33 0.02 -16.82
C VAL A 51 -11.99 0.89 -18.02
N LYS A 52 -10.69 1.10 -18.24
CA LYS A 52 -10.14 1.70 -19.45
C LYS A 52 -9.89 0.59 -20.46
N LEU A 53 -10.33 0.80 -21.69
CA LEU A 53 -10.18 -0.11 -22.81
C LEU A 53 -9.48 0.62 -23.95
N TYR A 54 -8.53 -0.05 -24.57
CA TYR A 54 -7.83 0.46 -25.75
C TYR A 54 -8.09 -0.51 -26.88
N PHE A 55 -8.74 -0.04 -27.93
CA PHE A 55 -8.96 -0.80 -29.16
C PHE A 55 -7.91 -0.42 -30.21
N ASN A 56 -7.72 -1.29 -31.21
CA ASN A 56 -6.84 -1.00 -32.34
C ASN A 56 -7.41 0.04 -33.30
N HIS A 57 -8.75 0.19 -33.35
CA HIS A 57 -9.44 1.16 -34.19
C HIS A 57 -10.19 2.22 -33.36
N SER A 58 -10.49 3.34 -34.02
CA SER A 58 -11.31 4.43 -33.48
C SER A 58 -12.77 3.98 -33.29
N VAL A 59 -13.39 4.50 -32.24
CA VAL A 59 -14.77 4.19 -31.81
C VAL A 59 -15.55 5.48 -31.47
N SER A 60 -15.11 6.61 -32.03
CA SER A 60 -15.54 7.97 -31.69
C SER A 60 -16.79 8.44 -32.44
N SER A 61 -17.22 7.74 -33.50
CA SER A 61 -18.40 8.08 -34.29
C SER A 61 -19.69 7.95 -33.47
N LYS A 62 -20.66 8.83 -33.73
CA LYS A 62 -21.95 8.80 -33.03
C LYS A 62 -22.69 7.47 -33.21
N ALA A 63 -22.56 6.86 -34.39
CA ALA A 63 -23.14 5.56 -34.69
C ALA A 63 -22.51 4.45 -33.83
N ALA A 64 -21.17 4.38 -33.77
CA ALA A 64 -20.47 3.42 -32.93
C ALA A 64 -20.80 3.63 -31.45
N GLN A 65 -20.78 4.88 -30.96
CA GLN A 65 -21.15 5.18 -29.57
C GLN A 65 -22.57 4.73 -29.22
N ALA A 66 -23.56 5.01 -30.07
CA ALA A 66 -24.95 4.62 -29.82
C ALA A 66 -25.16 3.09 -29.77
N ASN A 67 -24.41 2.35 -30.59
CA ASN A 67 -24.39 0.89 -30.54
C ASN A 67 -23.68 0.37 -29.27
N ASN A 68 -22.47 0.86 -29.04
CA ASN A 68 -21.54 0.31 -28.06
C ASN A 68 -21.96 0.50 -26.61
N VAL A 69 -22.76 1.53 -26.30
CA VAL A 69 -23.36 1.71 -24.96
C VAL A 69 -24.20 0.50 -24.54
N LYS A 70 -24.80 -0.23 -25.49
CA LYS A 70 -25.62 -1.43 -25.23
C LYS A 70 -24.80 -2.72 -25.21
N SER A 71 -23.64 -2.70 -25.87
CA SER A 71 -22.74 -3.84 -26.05
C SER A 71 -21.75 -4.02 -24.89
N VAL A 72 -21.81 -3.16 -23.88
CA VAL A 72 -20.92 -3.22 -22.71
C VAL A 72 -21.75 -3.35 -21.44
N LYS A 73 -21.31 -4.23 -20.53
CA LYS A 73 -21.90 -4.37 -19.19
C LYS A 73 -20.84 -4.76 -18.19
N ILE A 74 -21.03 -4.34 -16.94
CA ILE A 74 -20.27 -4.88 -15.81
C ILE A 74 -21.22 -5.69 -14.94
N ILE A 75 -20.78 -6.87 -14.54
CA ILE A 75 -21.47 -7.74 -13.60
C ILE A 75 -20.62 -7.93 -12.33
N ASN A 76 -21.29 -8.02 -11.18
CA ASN A 76 -20.64 -8.39 -9.93
C ASN A 76 -20.47 -9.93 -9.84
N LYS A 77 -19.83 -10.39 -8.75
CA LYS A 77 -19.66 -11.81 -8.42
C LYS A 77 -20.97 -12.63 -8.39
N ASP A 78 -22.10 -11.99 -8.09
CA ASP A 78 -23.42 -12.64 -8.01
C ASP A 78 -24.14 -12.66 -9.37
N GLY A 79 -23.47 -12.17 -10.44
CA GLY A 79 -24.04 -12.07 -11.78
C GLY A 79 -24.98 -10.88 -11.99
N LYS A 80 -25.14 -10.01 -10.99
CA LYS A 80 -25.97 -8.81 -11.05
C LYS A 80 -25.29 -7.73 -11.89
N LYS A 81 -26.03 -7.18 -12.85
CA LYS A 81 -25.58 -6.01 -13.64
C LYS A 81 -25.49 -4.78 -12.74
N ILE A 82 -24.40 -4.05 -12.86
CA ILE A 82 -24.24 -2.76 -12.18
C ILE A 82 -24.55 -1.61 -13.15
N PRO A 83 -25.07 -0.48 -12.67
CA PRO A 83 -25.22 0.72 -13.50
C PRO A 83 -23.86 1.18 -14.02
N ILE A 84 -23.79 1.56 -15.30
CA ILE A 84 -22.55 2.02 -15.92
C ILE A 84 -22.77 3.25 -16.82
N LYS A 85 -21.69 3.99 -17.04
CA LYS A 85 -21.55 5.06 -18.03
C LYS A 85 -20.37 4.73 -18.94
N VAL A 86 -20.63 4.66 -20.25
CA VAL A 86 -19.60 4.43 -21.27
C VAL A 86 -19.21 5.78 -21.85
N LEU A 87 -17.94 6.13 -21.78
CA LEU A 87 -17.36 7.35 -22.30
C LEU A 87 -16.31 6.99 -23.34
N THR A 88 -16.45 7.52 -24.54
CA THR A 88 -15.49 7.28 -25.62
C THR A 88 -14.66 8.53 -25.85
N ALA A 89 -13.39 8.36 -26.18
CA ALA A 89 -12.56 9.50 -26.60
C ALA A 89 -13.05 10.03 -27.96
N ASN A 90 -13.04 11.35 -28.13
CA ASN A 90 -13.42 12.03 -29.38
C ASN A 90 -12.25 12.11 -30.37
N ASP A 91 -11.29 11.20 -30.27
CA ASP A 91 -10.10 11.13 -31.12
C ASP A 91 -9.96 9.71 -31.71
N LYS A 92 -8.87 9.49 -32.44
CA LYS A 92 -8.59 8.20 -33.08
C LYS A 92 -7.88 7.20 -32.15
N SER A 93 -7.83 7.44 -30.84
CA SER A 93 -7.05 6.62 -29.90
C SER A 93 -7.66 5.24 -29.63
N GLY A 94 -8.93 5.02 -29.97
CA GLY A 94 -9.65 3.81 -29.61
C GLY A 94 -9.88 3.67 -28.11
N LEU A 95 -9.75 4.75 -27.34
CA LEU A 95 -9.93 4.74 -25.88
C LEU A 95 -11.41 4.79 -25.51
N VAL A 96 -11.82 3.82 -24.69
CA VAL A 96 -13.14 3.77 -24.06
C VAL A 96 -12.98 3.63 -22.55
N LEU A 97 -13.73 4.42 -21.80
CA LEU A 97 -13.80 4.38 -20.35
C LEU A 97 -15.19 3.94 -19.92
N VAL A 98 -15.25 2.81 -19.23
CA VAL A 98 -16.49 2.25 -18.68
C VAL A 98 -16.48 2.49 -17.19
N LEU A 99 -17.37 3.35 -16.68
CA LEU A 99 -17.45 3.72 -15.27
C LEU A 99 -18.70 3.14 -14.64
N GLY A 100 -18.61 2.64 -13.41
CA GLY A 100 -19.78 2.34 -12.59
C GLY A 100 -20.50 3.64 -12.24
N ASP A 101 -21.77 3.74 -12.61
CA ASP A 101 -22.58 4.92 -12.36
C ASP A 101 -23.14 4.88 -10.93
N ASN A 102 -22.73 5.86 -10.13
CA ASN A 102 -23.20 6.06 -8.76
C ASN A 102 -23.90 7.41 -8.57
N THR A 103 -24.36 8.05 -9.66
CA THR A 103 -25.05 9.34 -9.59
C THR A 103 -26.31 9.26 -8.71
N ASP A 104 -27.01 8.12 -8.76
CA ASP A 104 -28.24 7.88 -8.00
C ASP A 104 -28.00 7.41 -6.55
N LYS A 105 -26.75 7.27 -6.09
CA LYS A 105 -26.37 6.68 -4.78
C LYS A 105 -26.87 5.25 -4.53
N LYS A 106 -27.51 4.61 -5.52
CA LYS A 106 -28.06 3.24 -5.44
C LYS A 106 -27.01 2.16 -5.61
N PHE A 107 -25.84 2.48 -6.16
CA PHE A 107 -24.78 1.52 -6.44
C PHE A 107 -23.51 1.89 -5.68
N LYS A 108 -23.13 1.06 -4.70
CA LYS A 108 -21.86 1.17 -4.00
C LYS A 108 -20.95 0.04 -4.42
N VAL A 109 -19.73 0.38 -4.81
CA VAL A 109 -18.69 -0.59 -5.15
C VAL A 109 -18.35 -1.39 -3.90
N GLU A 110 -18.52 -2.70 -3.97
CA GLU A 110 -18.15 -3.64 -2.91
C GLU A 110 -16.64 -3.79 -2.80
N ASN A 111 -16.17 -3.86 -1.56
CA ASN A 111 -14.78 -4.11 -1.19
C ASN A 111 -14.44 -5.60 -1.36
N ASN A 112 -13.19 -5.92 -1.73
CA ASN A 112 -12.70 -7.30 -1.90
C ASN A 112 -13.60 -8.18 -2.78
N SER A 113 -14.22 -7.60 -3.81
CA SER A 113 -15.24 -8.26 -4.63
C SER A 113 -14.80 -8.34 -6.08
N GLU A 114 -15.19 -9.44 -6.73
CA GLU A 114 -14.88 -9.71 -8.13
C GLU A 114 -15.95 -9.09 -9.03
N TYR A 115 -15.49 -8.51 -10.13
CA TYR A 115 -16.31 -7.93 -11.18
C TYR A 115 -15.83 -8.42 -12.53
N LYS A 116 -16.77 -8.52 -13.47
CA LYS A 116 -16.47 -8.87 -14.86
C LYS A 116 -17.06 -7.81 -15.77
N LEU A 117 -16.20 -7.16 -16.55
CA LEU A 117 -16.62 -6.40 -17.70
C LEU A 117 -16.84 -7.38 -18.87
N VAL A 118 -18.00 -7.30 -19.50
CA VAL A 118 -18.34 -8.08 -20.69
C VAL A 118 -18.57 -7.12 -21.84
N ILE A 119 -17.80 -7.32 -22.91
CA ILE A 119 -17.92 -6.63 -24.20
C ILE A 119 -18.50 -7.64 -25.18
N ASP A 120 -19.68 -7.36 -25.70
CA ASP A 120 -20.38 -8.20 -26.67
C ASP A 120 -19.64 -8.22 -28.01
N LYS A 121 -19.70 -9.35 -28.73
CA LYS A 121 -19.21 -9.46 -30.11
C LYS A 121 -19.70 -8.32 -31.03
N ASN A 122 -20.90 -7.81 -30.79
CA ASN A 122 -21.51 -6.74 -31.57
C ASN A 122 -20.95 -5.34 -31.25
N PHE A 123 -19.90 -5.21 -30.44
CA PHE A 123 -19.18 -3.96 -30.28
C PHE A 123 -18.51 -3.57 -31.61
N VAL A 124 -18.70 -2.33 -32.06
CA VAL A 124 -18.28 -1.87 -33.41
C VAL A 124 -17.31 -0.70 -33.35
N ASP A 125 -16.44 -0.60 -34.36
CA ASP A 125 -15.60 0.56 -34.61
C ASP A 125 -16.30 1.61 -35.50
N ASP A 126 -15.57 2.69 -35.82
CA ASP A 126 -16.06 3.77 -36.68
C ASP A 126 -16.22 3.38 -38.16
N TYR A 127 -15.66 2.24 -38.55
CA TYR A 127 -15.72 1.70 -39.90
C TYR A 127 -16.82 0.64 -40.05
N GLY A 128 -17.51 0.28 -38.96
CA GLY A 128 -18.56 -0.73 -38.94
C GLY A 128 -18.05 -2.15 -38.72
N ASN A 129 -16.75 -2.35 -38.43
CA ASN A 129 -16.22 -3.66 -38.07
C ASN A 129 -16.65 -4.04 -36.67
N SER A 130 -17.11 -5.28 -36.50
CA SER A 130 -17.49 -5.85 -35.21
C SER A 130 -16.30 -6.55 -34.55
N LEU A 131 -16.30 -6.57 -33.21
CA LEU A 131 -15.29 -7.28 -32.39
C LEU A 131 -15.29 -8.79 -32.65
N GLY A 132 -16.39 -9.33 -33.19
CA GLY A 132 -16.52 -10.71 -33.67
C GLY A 132 -16.65 -11.78 -32.58
N LYS A 133 -16.24 -11.49 -31.34
CA LYS A 133 -16.35 -12.39 -30.19
C LYS A 133 -16.60 -11.65 -28.88
N ASP A 134 -17.28 -12.33 -27.96
CA ASP A 134 -17.47 -11.81 -26.61
C ASP A 134 -16.11 -11.77 -25.90
N THR A 135 -15.79 -10.63 -25.31
CA THR A 135 -14.54 -10.41 -24.57
C THR A 135 -14.88 -10.09 -23.12
N VAL A 136 -14.26 -10.83 -22.20
CA VAL A 136 -14.48 -10.67 -20.77
C VAL A 136 -13.19 -10.20 -20.09
N VAL A 137 -13.29 -9.19 -19.25
CA VAL A 137 -12.19 -8.70 -18.41
C VAL A 137 -12.62 -8.83 -16.95
N THR A 138 -11.94 -9.69 -16.21
CA THR A 138 -12.20 -9.97 -14.80
C THR A 138 -11.24 -9.16 -13.93
N PHE A 139 -11.74 -8.56 -12.85
CA PHE A 139 -10.91 -7.83 -11.91
C PHE A 139 -11.49 -7.86 -10.50
N LYS A 140 -10.62 -7.72 -9.49
CA LYS A 140 -11.00 -7.77 -8.08
C LYS A 140 -10.65 -6.48 -7.37
N THR A 141 -11.62 -5.90 -6.68
CA THR A 141 -11.43 -4.68 -5.90
C THR A 141 -10.55 -4.92 -4.69
N PHE A 142 -9.86 -3.85 -4.27
CA PHE A 142 -8.93 -3.86 -3.15
C PHE A 142 -9.60 -4.26 -1.84
N ASN A 143 -8.86 -4.96 -0.97
CA ASN A 143 -9.33 -5.35 0.34
C ASN A 143 -8.92 -4.32 1.40
N GLN A 144 -9.72 -3.26 1.60
CA GLN A 144 -9.38 -2.22 2.58
C GLN A 144 -9.29 -2.77 4.01
N ARG A 145 -10.04 -3.83 4.37
CA ARG A 145 -9.99 -4.40 5.72
C ARG A 145 -8.62 -5.03 5.99
N LEU A 146 -8.12 -5.85 5.08
CA LEU A 146 -6.79 -6.46 5.24
C LEU A 146 -5.69 -5.41 5.30
N SER A 147 -5.76 -4.39 4.46
CA SER A 147 -4.72 -3.35 4.44
C SER A 147 -4.77 -2.41 5.65
N MET A 148 -5.97 -2.08 6.15
CA MET A 148 -6.10 -1.37 7.42
C MET A 148 -5.59 -2.21 8.58
N THR A 149 -5.91 -3.52 8.62
CA THR A 149 -5.39 -4.42 9.65
C THR A 149 -3.86 -4.53 9.60
N ILE A 150 -3.27 -4.69 8.41
CA ILE A 150 -1.81 -4.76 8.26
C ILE A 150 -1.15 -3.47 8.75
N ASN A 151 -1.67 -2.30 8.35
CA ASN A 151 -1.13 -1.02 8.78
C ASN A 151 -1.31 -0.81 10.29
N MET A 152 -2.44 -1.23 10.86
CA MET A 152 -2.68 -1.19 12.30
C MET A 152 -1.74 -2.11 13.07
N VAL A 153 -1.50 -3.33 12.58
CA VAL A 153 -0.53 -4.26 13.19
C VAL A 153 0.88 -3.68 13.13
N MET A 154 1.30 -3.12 12.00
CA MET A 154 2.61 -2.46 11.86
C MET A 154 2.73 -1.29 12.85
N MET A 155 1.68 -0.49 12.99
CA MET A 155 1.63 0.60 13.97
C MET A 155 1.74 0.06 15.41
N VAL A 156 1.00 -0.99 15.78
CA VAL A 156 1.07 -1.60 17.12
C VAL A 156 2.46 -2.17 17.40
N VAL A 157 3.13 -2.79 16.42
CA VAL A 157 4.50 -3.30 16.58
C VAL A 157 5.48 -2.16 16.82
N VAL A 158 5.41 -1.07 16.04
CA VAL A 158 6.30 0.09 16.18
C VAL A 158 6.05 0.82 17.50
N PHE A 159 4.81 1.17 17.81
CA PHE A 159 4.46 1.85 19.06
C PHE A 159 4.69 0.97 20.29
N GLY A 160 4.37 -0.33 20.20
CA GLY A 160 4.66 -1.31 21.25
C GLY A 160 6.16 -1.46 21.50
N GLY A 161 6.96 -1.54 20.44
CA GLY A 161 8.42 -1.59 20.52
C GLY A 161 9.00 -0.34 21.19
N ILE A 162 8.57 0.85 20.77
CA ILE A 162 8.98 2.12 21.39
C ILE A 162 8.55 2.18 22.85
N MET A 163 7.32 1.74 23.18
CA MET A 163 6.80 1.78 24.54
C MET A 163 7.58 0.84 25.47
N VAL A 164 7.89 -0.39 25.04
CA VAL A 164 8.71 -1.34 25.81
C VAL A 164 10.13 -0.80 26.02
N VAL A 165 10.76 -0.25 24.97
CA VAL A 165 12.09 0.38 25.08
C VAL A 165 12.04 1.58 26.02
N THR A 166 11.01 2.42 25.93
CA THR A 166 10.84 3.61 26.78
C THR A 166 10.63 3.23 28.24
N ILE A 167 9.76 2.25 28.55
CA ILE A 167 9.55 1.74 29.91
C ILE A 167 10.85 1.16 30.46
N ARG A 168 11.56 0.36 29.67
CA ARG A 168 12.85 -0.22 30.07
C ARG A 168 13.88 0.87 30.35
N GLN A 169 13.99 1.87 29.48
CA GLN A 169 14.93 2.99 29.64
C GLN A 169 14.55 3.89 30.82
N GLN A 170 13.27 4.10 31.09
CA GLN A 170 12.80 4.88 32.24
C GLN A 170 13.03 4.14 33.56
N ASN A 171 12.87 2.81 33.58
CA ASN A 171 13.22 1.98 34.75
C ASN A 171 14.74 1.94 34.96
N SER A 172 15.54 1.81 33.89
CA SER A 172 17.01 1.90 33.97
C SER A 172 17.47 3.26 34.49
N ARG A 173 16.89 4.37 34.02
CA ARG A 173 17.19 5.72 34.54
C ARG A 173 16.83 5.90 36.00
N LYS A 174 15.70 5.34 36.46
CA LYS A 174 15.32 5.35 37.89
C LYS A 174 16.28 4.50 38.73
N ASP A 175 16.76 3.38 38.20
CA ASP A 175 17.75 2.55 38.88
C ASP A 175 19.14 3.19 38.90
N ASP A 176 19.51 3.94 37.87
CA ASP A 176 20.78 4.67 37.80
C ASP A 176 20.75 5.95 38.65
N GLU A 177 19.62 6.69 38.72
CA GLU A 177 19.43 7.77 39.69
C GLU A 177 19.46 7.29 41.15
N LYS A 178 18.91 6.11 41.45
CA LYS A 178 19.02 5.50 42.79
C LYS A 178 20.46 5.13 43.12
N VAL A 179 21.21 4.59 42.16
CA VAL A 179 22.62 4.21 42.34
C VAL A 179 23.54 5.44 42.39
N GLU A 180 23.26 6.51 41.65
CA GLU A 180 24.01 7.77 41.77
C GLU A 180 23.74 8.50 43.09
N LYS A 181 22.50 8.48 43.59
CA LYS A 181 22.19 9.01 44.93
C LYS A 181 22.84 8.20 46.05
N GLU A 182 22.99 6.88 45.89
CA GLU A 182 23.79 6.03 46.80
C GLU A 182 25.30 6.30 46.70
N LYS A 183 25.81 6.76 45.55
CA LYS A 183 27.25 7.11 45.35
C LYS A 183 27.62 8.54 45.76
N LYS A 184 26.68 9.50 45.71
CA LYS A 184 26.89 10.91 46.11
C LYS A 184 26.56 11.18 47.58
N GLY A 185 26.27 10.14 48.37
CA GLY A 185 26.16 10.22 49.82
C GLY A 185 27.53 10.28 50.48
N GLU A 186 28.14 11.46 50.49
CA GLU A 186 29.26 11.81 51.38
C GLU A 186 28.84 11.67 52.85
N SER A 187 29.02 10.48 53.40
CA SER A 187 29.50 10.34 54.77
C SER A 187 30.18 8.98 54.89
N THR A 188 31.50 8.97 55.01
CA THR A 188 32.26 7.79 55.42
C THR A 188 31.63 7.21 56.69
N PHE A 189 31.17 5.96 56.62
CA PHE A 189 30.48 5.26 57.70
C PHE A 189 31.35 5.26 58.96
N ASN A 190 30.87 5.94 60.02
CA ASN A 190 31.51 5.98 61.33
C ASN A 190 30.67 5.17 62.34
N PRO A 191 31.10 3.94 62.68
CA PRO A 191 30.31 2.98 63.46
C PRO A 191 29.83 3.52 64.81
N TYR A 192 30.67 4.31 65.48
CA TYR A 192 30.38 4.85 66.80
C TYR A 192 29.34 5.96 66.78
N ARG A 193 29.34 6.77 65.71
CA ARG A 193 28.35 7.84 65.53
C ARG A 193 26.97 7.27 65.21
N GLU A 194 26.93 6.20 64.42
CA GLU A 194 25.68 5.54 64.04
C GLU A 194 25.10 4.68 65.17
N ALA A 195 25.93 3.99 65.94
CA ALA A 195 25.52 3.29 67.16
C ALA A 195 24.88 4.27 68.18
N LYS A 196 25.52 5.43 68.40
CA LYS A 196 24.98 6.47 69.31
C LYS A 196 23.66 7.08 68.81
N ARG A 197 23.46 7.18 67.49
CA ARG A 197 22.23 7.73 66.88
C ARG A 197 21.08 6.71 66.85
N THR A 198 21.40 5.42 66.72
CA THR A 198 20.41 4.35 66.54
C THR A 198 20.11 3.56 67.81
N GLY A 199 20.92 3.74 68.86
CA GLY A 199 20.81 3.01 70.12
C GLY A 199 21.24 1.54 70.03
N LYS A 200 21.76 1.11 68.88
CA LYS A 200 22.23 -0.26 68.62
C LYS A 200 23.71 -0.43 68.99
N SER A 201 24.13 -1.67 69.21
CA SER A 201 25.55 -1.96 69.45
C SER A 201 26.38 -1.69 68.18
N VAL A 202 27.64 -1.29 68.38
CA VAL A 202 28.58 -0.97 67.30
C VAL A 202 28.74 -2.16 66.35
N GLU A 203 28.73 -3.39 66.88
CA GLU A 203 28.85 -4.63 66.12
C GLU A 203 27.65 -4.89 65.20
N GLU A 204 26.43 -4.60 65.67
CA GLU A 204 25.22 -4.78 64.88
C GLU A 204 25.18 -3.79 63.70
N VAL A 205 25.58 -2.54 63.94
CA VAL A 205 25.67 -1.49 62.92
C VAL A 205 26.73 -1.84 61.86
N ILE A 206 27.87 -2.38 62.26
CA ILE A 206 28.92 -2.88 61.33
C ILE A 206 28.41 -4.09 60.52
N ALA A 207 27.67 -5.01 61.14
CA ALA A 207 27.11 -6.18 60.46
C ALA A 207 26.04 -5.80 59.44
N GLU A 208 25.20 -4.83 59.77
CA GLU A 208 24.16 -4.28 58.90
C GLU A 208 24.78 -3.55 57.70
N GLU A 209 25.82 -2.74 57.92
CA GLU A 209 26.54 -2.07 56.84
C GLU A 209 27.31 -3.06 55.95
N LYS A 210 27.97 -4.07 56.52
CA LYS A 210 28.61 -5.15 55.73
C LYS A 210 27.62 -5.90 54.86
N LYS A 211 26.40 -6.17 55.35
CA LYS A 211 25.32 -6.76 54.54
C LYS A 211 24.87 -5.82 53.42
N ARG A 212 24.77 -4.52 53.70
CA ARG A 212 24.38 -3.50 52.71
C ARG A 212 25.43 -3.36 51.61
N VAL A 213 26.70 -3.26 51.99
CA VAL A 213 27.85 -3.20 51.08
C VAL A 213 27.95 -4.48 50.25
N ALA A 214 27.84 -5.67 50.85
CA ALA A 214 27.87 -6.93 50.10
C ALA A 214 26.70 -7.06 49.10
N LYS A 215 25.52 -6.56 49.44
CA LYS A 215 24.36 -6.53 48.54
C LYS A 215 24.57 -5.51 47.40
N ALA A 216 25.18 -4.37 47.70
CA ALA A 216 25.54 -3.36 46.70
C ALA A 216 26.65 -3.86 45.76
N GLU A 217 27.68 -4.53 46.28
CA GLU A 217 28.74 -5.15 45.47
C GLU A 217 28.22 -6.28 44.58
N LYS A 218 27.31 -7.14 45.08
CA LYS A 218 26.65 -8.17 44.25
C LYS A 218 25.83 -7.53 43.12
N ARG A 219 25.18 -6.40 43.37
CA ARG A 219 24.47 -5.61 42.33
C ARG A 219 25.44 -4.96 41.36
N ALA A 220 26.57 -4.42 41.85
CA ALA A 220 27.60 -3.80 41.03
C ALA A 220 28.35 -4.80 40.15
N LYS A 221 28.65 -6.01 40.64
CA LYS A 221 29.27 -7.10 39.85
C LYS A 221 28.33 -7.66 38.77
N LYS A 222 27.02 -7.70 39.04
CA LYS A 222 25.98 -7.96 38.01
C LYS A 222 25.84 -6.79 37.02
N LYS A 223 26.14 -5.55 37.43
CA LYS A 223 26.24 -4.37 36.54
C LYS A 223 27.59 -4.26 35.81
N GLY A 224 28.67 -4.87 36.30
CA GLY A 224 29.99 -4.91 35.63
C GLY A 224 30.03 -5.90 34.46
N THR A 225 29.06 -6.81 34.41
CA THR A 225 28.72 -7.63 33.24
C THR A 225 27.58 -6.98 32.43
N VAL A 226 27.44 -5.65 32.49
CA VAL A 226 26.60 -4.90 31.56
C VAL A 226 27.24 -5.03 30.19
N LYS A 227 26.65 -5.92 29.40
CA LYS A 227 26.43 -5.80 27.96
C LYS A 227 26.68 -4.36 27.55
N LYS A 228 27.70 -4.14 26.71
CA LYS A 228 27.84 -2.96 25.85
C LYS A 228 26.44 -2.41 25.61
N GLU A 229 26.20 -1.16 25.98
CA GLU A 229 24.99 -0.46 25.55
C GLU A 229 24.91 -0.62 24.03
N GLU A 230 24.16 -1.62 23.56
CA GLU A 230 23.72 -1.66 22.18
C GLU A 230 22.79 -0.47 22.08
N LYS A 231 23.36 0.64 21.60
CA LYS A 231 22.61 1.77 21.08
C LYS A 231 21.72 1.18 20.00
N LEU A 232 20.49 0.81 20.39
CA LEU A 232 19.51 0.25 19.46
C LEU A 232 19.40 1.21 18.30
N ASN A 233 19.84 0.70 17.17
CA ASN A 233 19.98 1.47 15.98
C ASN A 233 18.58 1.57 15.37
N ILE A 234 17.96 2.75 15.42
CA ILE A 234 16.56 2.91 14.95
C ILE A 234 16.41 2.47 13.48
N SER A 235 17.51 2.55 12.70
CA SER A 235 17.64 2.01 11.34
C SER A 235 17.53 0.48 11.21
N GLU A 236 17.78 -0.28 12.28
CA GLU A 236 17.63 -1.75 12.30
C GLU A 236 16.20 -2.19 12.66
N LEU A 237 15.42 -1.30 13.28
CA LEU A 237 14.04 -1.57 13.72
C LEU A 237 12.97 -1.13 12.70
N LEU A 238 13.31 -0.23 11.78
CA LEU A 238 12.38 0.35 10.82
C LEU A 238 12.96 0.28 9.40
N PRO A 239 12.25 -0.33 8.43
CA PRO A 239 12.66 -0.26 7.03
C PRO A 239 12.67 1.20 6.55
N ASN A 240 13.69 1.58 5.78
CA ASN A 240 13.87 2.92 5.18
C ASN A 240 14.17 4.08 6.16
N VAL A 241 14.78 3.83 7.31
CA VAL A 241 15.27 4.89 8.22
C VAL A 241 16.79 5.11 8.06
N TYR A 242 17.17 6.19 7.38
CA TYR A 242 18.56 6.57 7.18
C TYR A 242 19.10 7.42 8.32
N LYS A 243 20.34 7.16 8.74
CA LYS A 243 21.04 8.01 9.71
C LYS A 243 21.46 9.32 9.05
N VAL A 244 21.09 10.43 9.70
CA VAL A 244 21.68 11.74 9.40
C VAL A 244 22.90 11.96 10.29
N HIS A 245 24.00 12.46 9.70
CA HIS A 245 25.25 12.72 10.43
C HIS A 245 25.07 13.83 11.50
N LYS A 246 24.19 14.80 11.24
CA LYS A 246 23.84 15.86 12.18
C LYS A 246 22.42 16.35 11.91
N PRO A 247 21.69 16.83 12.94
CA PRO A 247 20.44 17.54 12.73
C PRO A 247 20.70 18.73 11.79
N ARG A 248 19.97 18.80 10.67
CA ARG A 248 20.01 19.95 9.78
C ARG A 248 18.74 20.78 9.97
N PRO A 249 18.83 22.07 10.30
CA PRO A 249 17.66 22.93 10.39
C PRO A 249 17.03 23.10 8.99
N ILE A 250 15.72 23.34 8.94
CA ILE A 250 14.97 23.49 7.68
C ILE A 250 15.51 24.60 6.78
N THR A 251 16.10 25.64 7.39
CA THR A 251 16.77 26.73 6.70
C THR A 251 17.98 26.28 5.89
N ALA A 252 18.70 25.24 6.33
CA ALA A 252 19.83 24.69 5.58
C ALA A 252 19.40 23.93 4.32
N GLY A 253 18.13 23.54 4.21
CA GLY A 253 17.52 22.93 3.02
C GLY A 253 16.74 23.92 2.14
N GLY A 254 16.90 25.24 2.35
CA GLY A 254 16.20 26.27 1.58
C GLY A 254 14.75 26.53 2.01
N GLY A 255 14.29 25.91 3.10
CA GLY A 255 12.94 26.16 3.61
C GLY A 255 12.82 27.52 4.29
N THR A 256 11.83 28.30 3.88
CA THR A 256 11.55 29.65 4.38
C THR A 256 10.64 29.68 5.61
N TYR A 257 10.21 28.52 6.09
CA TYR A 257 9.25 28.41 7.19
C TYR A 257 9.85 28.86 8.53
N LYS A 258 9.32 29.97 9.07
CA LYS A 258 9.60 30.44 10.44
C LYS A 258 8.53 29.86 11.36
N SER A 259 8.90 28.88 12.19
CA SER A 259 7.99 28.42 13.24
C SER A 259 7.80 29.52 14.29
N GLY A 260 6.56 29.91 14.58
CA GLY A 260 6.20 30.98 15.53
C GLY A 260 6.56 30.71 17.01
N ARG A 261 7.28 29.64 17.34
CA ARG A 261 7.89 29.48 18.66
C ARG A 261 9.20 30.26 18.68
N GLY A 262 9.10 31.52 19.10
CA GLY A 262 10.24 32.35 19.47
C GLY A 262 11.14 31.63 20.46
N LYS A 263 12.43 31.96 20.40
CA LYS A 263 13.46 31.50 21.34
C LYS A 263 12.92 31.61 22.77
N ALA A 264 12.77 30.49 23.46
CA ALA A 264 12.77 30.53 24.90
C ALA A 264 14.14 31.09 25.31
N SER A 265 14.13 32.31 25.83
CA SER A 265 15.31 32.96 26.40
C SER A 265 15.97 32.01 27.40
N LYS A 266 17.28 31.86 27.29
CA LYS A 266 18.10 31.50 28.45
C LYS A 266 18.17 32.70 29.38
#